data_AF-A0A7X4W8B3-F1
#
_entry.id   AF-A0A7X4W8B3-F1
#
_cell.length_a   1.000
_cell.length_b   1.000
_cell.length_c   1.000
_cell.angle_alpha   90.00
_cell.angle_beta   90.00
_cell.angle_gamma   90.00
#
_symmetry.space_group_name_H-M   'P 1'
#
loop_
_entity.id
_entity.type
_entity.pdbx_description
1 polymer ?
#
loop_
_entity_poly.entity_id
_entity_poly.type
_entity_poly.pdbx_seq_one_letter_code
_entity_poly.pdbx_strand_id
1 'polypeptide(L)'
;MDKDVTVLKAVSGFVALSMWIMLAATPAMLGLLLAGPVCLVLGEVNGGVVVSFTVIGMICGAVWAERIRSGEGLSAFWNKLVASPELDRY
;
A
#
# COMPACT_ATOMS: atom_id res chain seq x y z
N MET A 1 -2.54 -35.38 -7.51
CA MET A 1 -1.42 -34.57 -7.01
C MET A 1 -1.34 -33.17 -7.62
N ASP A 2 -2.14 -32.83 -8.65
CA ASP A 2 -2.00 -31.57 -9.41
C ASP A 2 -2.95 -30.43 -8.97
N LYS A 3 -4.17 -30.78 -8.53
CA LYS A 3 -5.20 -29.80 -8.15
C LYS A 3 -4.83 -29.03 -6.89
N ASP A 4 -4.26 -29.71 -5.89
CA ASP A 4 -3.91 -29.10 -4.60
C ASP A 4 -2.80 -28.05 -4.77
N VAL A 5 -1.79 -28.34 -5.59
CA VAL A 5 -0.68 -27.42 -5.88
C VAL A 5 -1.18 -26.17 -6.62
N THR A 6 -2.13 -26.33 -7.55
CA THR A 6 -2.73 -25.22 -8.29
C THR A 6 -3.51 -24.29 -7.37
N VAL A 7 -4.31 -24.85 -6.46
CA VAL A 7 -5.06 -24.08 -5.46
C VAL A 7 -4.10 -23.33 -4.52
N LEU A 8 -3.07 -24.00 -4.00
CA LEU A 8 -2.06 -23.34 -3.15
C LEU A 8 -1.38 -22.17 -3.86
N LYS A 9 -1.04 -22.34 -5.14
CA LYS A 9 -0.40 -21.27 -5.93
C LYS A 9 -1.34 -20.07 -6.11
N ALA A 10 -2.61 -20.32 -6.42
CA ALA A 10 -3.60 -19.25 -6.55
C ALA A 10 -3.78 -18.47 -5.24
N VAL A 11 -3.91 -19.18 -4.11
CA VAL A 11 -4.02 -18.57 -2.77
C VAL A 11 -2.77 -17.75 -2.45
N SER A 12 -1.57 -18.29 -2.72
CA SER A 12 -0.31 -17.57 -2.47
C SER A 12 -0.21 -16.27 -3.28
N GLY A 13 -0.63 -16.28 -4.55
CA GLY A 13 -0.64 -15.10 -5.40
C GLY A 13 -1.64 -14.06 -4.90
N PHE A 14 -2.82 -14.48 -4.46
CA PHE A 14 -3.83 -13.59 -3.89
C PHE A 14 -3.33 -12.91 -2.61
N VAL A 15 -2.71 -13.67 -1.69
CA VAL A 15 -2.14 -13.12 -0.45
C VAL A 15 -0.99 -12.15 -0.75
N ALA A 16 -0.12 -12.49 -1.71
CA ALA A 16 0.95 -11.58 -2.13
C ALA A 16 0.38 -10.27 -2.71
N LEU A 17 -0.67 -10.36 -3.54
CA LEU A 17 -1.33 -9.18 -4.09
C LEU A 17 -1.97 -8.32 -2.99
N SER A 18 -2.65 -8.93 -2.01
CA SER A 18 -3.26 -8.17 -0.92
C SER A 18 -2.23 -7.43 -0.07
N MET A 19 -1.08 -8.06 0.21
CA MET A 19 0.03 -7.40 0.93
C MET A 19 0.59 -6.23 0.12
N TRP A 20 0.76 -6.41 -1.20
CA TRP A 20 1.21 -5.33 -2.08
C TRP A 20 0.24 -4.14 -2.08
N ILE A 21 -1.07 -4.41 -2.18
CA ILE A 21 -2.11 -3.37 -2.15
C ILE A 21 -2.10 -2.63 -0.81
N MET A 22 -1.94 -3.34 0.32
CA MET A 22 -1.87 -2.71 1.64
C MET A 22 -0.71 -1.71 1.72
N LEU A 23 0.49 -2.08 1.24
CA LEU A 23 1.63 -1.16 1.17
C LEU A 23 1.36 0.03 0.24
N ALA A 24 0.80 -0.24 -0.94
CA ALA A 24 0.55 0.80 -1.93
C ALA A 24 -0.54 1.80 -1.48
N ALA A 25 -1.52 1.33 -0.70
CA ALA A 25 -2.59 2.16 -0.18
C ALA A 25 -2.12 3.16 0.89
N THR A 26 -1.04 2.88 1.63
CA THR A 26 -0.58 3.77 2.70
C THR A 26 -0.19 5.16 2.16
N PRO A 27 0.67 5.30 1.12
CA PRO A 27 0.99 6.63 0.59
C PRO A 27 -0.18 7.25 -0.19
N ALA A 28 -1.09 6.45 -0.75
CA ALA A 28 -2.32 6.95 -1.37
C ALA A 28 -3.24 7.65 -0.36
N MET A 29 -3.47 7.02 0.80
CA MET A 29 -4.26 7.62 1.89
C MET A 29 -3.59 8.88 2.44
N LEU A 30 -2.27 8.90 2.57
CA LEU A 30 -1.54 10.11 2.94
C LEU A 30 -1.71 11.23 1.90
N GLY A 31 -1.63 10.91 0.61
CA GLY A 31 -1.92 11.87 -0.46
C GLY A 31 -3.32 12.46 -0.32
N LEU A 32 -4.34 11.61 -0.14
CA LEU A 32 -5.71 12.06 0.08
C LEU A 32 -5.85 12.96 1.32
N LEU A 33 -5.19 12.60 2.43
CA LEU A 33 -5.19 13.42 3.65
C LEU A 33 -4.57 14.80 3.41
N LEU A 34 -3.47 14.86 2.65
CA LEU A 34 -2.77 16.11 2.31
C LEU A 34 -3.55 17.00 1.34
N ALA A 35 -4.49 16.44 0.56
CA ALA A 35 -5.35 17.25 -0.30
C ALA A 35 -6.27 18.20 0.50
N GLY A 36 -6.68 17.80 1.72
CA GLY A 36 -7.56 18.60 2.58
C GLY A 36 -7.00 19.99 2.89
N PRO A 37 -5.80 20.11 3.48
CA PRO A 37 -5.15 21.40 3.72
C PRO A 37 -4.99 22.26 2.46
N VAL A 38 -4.70 21.65 1.31
CA VAL A 38 -4.55 22.39 0.04
C VAL A 38 -5.90 22.97 -0.41
N CYS A 39 -6.98 22.19 -0.33
CA CYS A 39 -8.33 22.69 -0.61
C CYS A 39 -8.77 23.80 0.35
N LEU A 40 -8.38 23.74 1.63
CA LEU A 40 -8.64 24.81 2.59
C LEU A 40 -7.95 26.13 2.20
N VAL A 41 -6.70 26.06 1.72
CA VAL A 41 -5.96 27.24 1.25
C VAL A 41 -6.58 27.83 -0.02
N LEU A 42 -7.13 26.99 -0.90
CA LEU A 42 -7.83 27.43 -2.10
C LEU A 42 -9.23 28.00 -1.82
N GLY A 43 -9.79 27.75 -0.63
CA GLY A 43 -11.13 28.19 -0.24
C GLY A 43 -12.26 27.37 -0.84
N GLU A 44 -11.95 26.29 -1.56
CA GLU A 44 -12.93 25.41 -2.20
C GLU A 44 -12.42 23.97 -2.30
N VAL A 45 -13.34 23.01 -2.37
CA VAL A 45 -12.99 21.61 -2.65
C VAL A 45 -12.70 21.47 -4.13
N ASN A 46 -11.43 21.39 -4.48
CA ASN A 46 -10.99 21.22 -5.85
C ASN A 46 -10.77 19.73 -6.16
N GLY A 47 -11.65 19.16 -7.00
CA GLY A 47 -11.56 17.75 -7.40
C GLY A 47 -10.24 17.39 -8.09
N GLY A 48 -9.65 18.33 -8.85
CA GLY A 48 -8.35 18.15 -9.49
C GLY A 48 -7.21 18.01 -8.48
N VAL A 49 -7.22 18.79 -7.40
CA VAL A 49 -6.26 18.68 -6.29
C VAL A 49 -6.40 17.34 -5.58
N VAL A 50 -7.63 16.94 -5.24
CA VAL A 50 -7.87 15.66 -4.54
C VAL A 50 -7.38 14.48 -5.39
N VAL A 51 -7.74 14.46 -6.67
CA VAL A 51 -7.33 13.38 -7.59
C VAL A 51 -5.82 13.37 -7.78
N SER A 52 -5.18 14.52 -8.04
CA SER A 52 -3.74 14.58 -8.27
C SER A 52 -2.93 14.12 -7.06
N PHE A 53 -3.26 14.56 -5.85
CA PHE A 53 -2.58 14.13 -4.63
C PHE A 53 -2.77 12.63 -4.35
N THR A 54 -3.98 12.12 -4.58
CA THR A 54 -4.26 10.68 -4.44
C THR A 54 -3.48 9.85 -5.45
N VAL A 55 -3.42 10.30 -6.72
CA VAL A 55 -2.67 9.62 -7.79
C VAL A 55 -1.18 9.62 -7.51
N ILE A 56 -0.61 10.75 -7.06
CA ILE A 56 0.80 10.82 -6.67
C ILE A 56 1.08 9.85 -5.52
N GLY A 57 0.21 9.85 -4.51
CA GLY A 57 0.28 8.90 -3.40
C GLY A 57 0.22 7.44 -3.87
N MET A 58 -0.69 7.11 -4.78
CA MET A 58 -0.80 5.77 -5.39
C MET A 58 0.47 5.37 -6.15
N ILE A 59 1.06 6.27 -6.93
CA ILE A 59 2.30 5.99 -7.68
C ILE A 59 3.46 5.74 -6.71
N CYS A 60 3.63 6.61 -5.71
CA CYS A 60 4.65 6.44 -4.68
C CYS A 60 4.46 5.12 -3.92
N GLY A 61 3.22 4.80 -3.54
CA GLY A 61 2.85 3.55 -2.90
C GLY A 61 3.16 2.32 -3.75
N ALA A 62 2.80 2.36 -5.04
CA ALA A 62 3.08 1.26 -5.96
C ALA A 62 4.59 1.03 -6.13
N VAL A 63 5.38 2.10 -6.31
CA VAL A 63 6.84 2.01 -6.41
C VAL A 63 7.45 1.46 -5.13
N TRP A 64 6.95 1.90 -3.97
CA TRP A 64 7.43 1.44 -2.67
C TRP A 64 7.10 -0.04 -2.42
N ALA A 65 5.85 -0.45 -2.68
CA ALA A 65 5.42 -1.84 -2.60
C ALA A 65 6.25 -2.74 -3.53
N GLU A 66 6.57 -2.26 -4.73
CA GLU A 66 7.40 -2.97 -5.70
C GLU A 66 8.86 -3.10 -5.27
N ARG A 67 9.43 -2.07 -4.65
CA ARG A 67 10.77 -2.15 -4.04
C ARG A 67 10.83 -3.19 -2.93
N ILE A 68 9.80 -3.25 -2.06
CA ILE A 68 9.75 -4.24 -0.99
C ILE A 68 9.57 -5.66 -1.56
N ARG A 69 8.69 -5.81 -2.56
CA ARG A 69 8.47 -7.08 -3.26
C ARG A 69 9.75 -7.64 -3.91
N SER A 70 10.54 -6.77 -4.56
CA SER A 70 11.76 -7.16 -5.28
C SER A 70 13.00 -7.30 -4.39
N GLY A 71 13.04 -6.60 -3.25
CA GLY A 71 14.17 -6.65 -2.32
C GLY A 71 14.10 -7.84 -1.35
N GLU A 72 13.19 -7.77 -0.38
CA GLU A 72 13.10 -8.74 0.73
C GLU A 72 11.90 -9.69 0.63
N GLY A 73 10.90 -9.33 -0.18
CA GLY A 73 9.65 -10.09 -0.32
C GLY A 73 8.56 -9.61 0.63
N LEU A 74 7.33 -9.56 0.13
CA LEU A 74 6.18 -8.98 0.84
C LEU A 74 5.84 -9.70 2.16
N SER A 75 5.92 -11.04 2.17
CA SER A 75 5.64 -11.84 3.36
C SER A 75 6.72 -11.68 4.43
N ALA A 76 7.99 -11.55 4.04
CA ALA A 76 9.08 -11.31 4.97
C ALA A 76 8.99 -9.92 5.61
N PHE A 77 8.66 -8.90 4.81
CA PHE A 77 8.38 -7.56 5.31
C PHE A 77 7.21 -7.55 6.30
N TRP A 78 6.10 -8.21 5.95
CA TRP A 78 4.95 -8.32 6.85
C TRP A 78 5.30 -9.02 8.16
N ASN A 79 6.09 -10.10 8.09
CA ASN A 79 6.53 -10.80 9.28
C ASN A 79 7.40 -9.91 10.18
N LYS A 80 8.28 -9.07 9.61
CA LYS A 80 9.05 -8.09 10.38
C LYS A 80 8.14 -7.07 11.08
N LEU A 81 7.11 -6.56 10.40
CA LEU A 81 6.15 -5.64 11.01
C LEU A 81 5.43 -6.25 12.22
N VAL A 82 4.96 -7.49 12.08
CA VAL A 82 4.21 -8.20 13.15
C VAL A 82 5.12 -8.69 14.28
N ALA A 83 6.34 -9.12 13.96
CA ALA A 83 7.27 -9.69 14.93
C ALA A 83 8.11 -8.64 15.68
N SER A 84 7.93 -7.35 15.38
CA SER A 84 8.63 -6.23 16.01
C SER A 84 7.79 -5.63 17.15
N PRO A 85 7.97 -6.07 18.41
CA PRO A 85 7.19 -5.58 19.55
C PRO A 85 7.39 -4.09 19.83
N GLU A 86 8.46 -3.48 19.33
CA GLU A 86 8.65 -2.02 19.35
C GLU A 86 7.62 -1.26 18.50
N LEU A 87 7.06 -1.88 17.45
CA LEU A 87 6.04 -1.28 16.60
C LEU A 87 4.62 -1.45 17.18
N ASP A 88 4.43 -2.38 18.10
CA ASP A 88 3.15 -2.68 18.76
C ASP A 88 2.80 -1.69 19.89
N ARG A 89 3.70 -0.73 20.19
CA ARG A 89 3.51 0.28 21.24
C ARG A 89 2.74 1.54 20.81
N TYR A 90 2.27 1.61 19.57
CA TYR A 90 1.59 2.78 18.99
C TYR A 90 0.09 2.59 18.81
#